data_AF-A0A822ZPN6-F1
#
_entry.id   AF-A0A822ZPN6-F1
#
_cell.length_a   1.000
_cell.length_b   1.000
_cell.length_c   1.000
_cell.angle_alpha   90.00
_cell.angle_beta   90.00
_cell.angle_gamma   90.00
#
_symmetry.space_group_name_H-M   'P 1'
#
loop_
_entity.id
_entity.type
_entity.pdbx_description
1 polymer ?
#
loop_
_entity_poly.entity_id
_entity_poly.type
_entity_poly.pdbx_seq_one_letter_code
_entity_poly.pdbx_strand_id
1 'polypeptide(L)'
;MLPGETPTTSGTTYPQLSAVGNDQVLFNSGIILIEPSKCTFRKLMDRKQNVVSYNGGDQGFLNEVFTWWNRWPSTLNYLKVFEETKSSEREKLPESLYTIHYLGLKPWMCYRDYDCNWDMGKRHIFASDSAHRKWWQVFDAMPKTLRPYYSLTKKMDARINKWRERAKNASLPDRHWKIKVKDLRQHH
;
A
#
# COMPACT_ATOMS: atom_id res chain seq x y z
N MET A 1 -22.20 4.04 -43.22
CA MET A 1 -20.94 4.67 -42.79
C MET A 1 -21.23 6.13 -42.53
N LEU A 2 -21.17 6.56 -41.28
CA LEU A 2 -21.12 7.99 -40.92
C LEU A 2 -19.72 8.26 -40.36
N PRO A 3 -18.96 9.21 -40.94
CA PRO A 3 -17.67 9.62 -40.41
C PRO A 3 -17.86 10.74 -39.38
N GLY A 4 -17.09 10.72 -38.30
CA GLY A 4 -16.73 11.98 -37.62
C GLY A 4 -17.06 12.20 -36.15
N GLU A 5 -17.16 11.16 -35.31
CA GLU A 5 -17.03 11.37 -33.86
C GLU A 5 -15.63 10.95 -33.42
N THR A 6 -14.70 11.93 -33.41
CA THR A 6 -13.54 11.85 -32.54
C THR A 6 -14.03 11.70 -31.11
N PRO A 7 -13.50 10.75 -30.31
CA PRO A 7 -13.87 10.65 -28.90
C PRO A 7 -13.55 11.99 -28.25
N THR A 8 -14.57 12.72 -27.81
CA THR A 8 -14.38 13.81 -26.86
C THR A 8 -13.61 13.21 -25.70
N THR A 9 -12.37 13.66 -25.49
CA THR A 9 -11.63 13.38 -24.27
C THR A 9 -12.54 13.82 -23.13
N SER A 10 -13.16 12.87 -22.43
CA SER A 10 -13.86 13.14 -21.19
C SER A 10 -12.77 13.61 -20.22
N GLY A 11 -12.53 14.91 -20.18
CA GLY A 11 -11.58 15.51 -19.27
C GLY A 11 -11.93 15.03 -17.88
N THR A 12 -10.97 14.46 -17.16
CA THR A 12 -11.17 14.13 -15.76
C THR A 12 -11.58 15.39 -15.03
N THR A 13 -12.57 15.32 -14.14
CA THR A 13 -13.04 16.48 -13.34
C THR A 13 -11.92 17.13 -12.51
N TYR A 14 -10.78 16.44 -12.36
CA TYR A 14 -9.62 16.90 -11.63
C TYR A 14 -8.43 17.18 -12.55
N PRO A 15 -7.65 18.26 -12.29
CA PRO A 15 -6.47 18.62 -13.06
C PRO A 15 -5.23 17.77 -12.70
N GLN A 16 -4.26 17.70 -13.61
CA GLN A 16 -2.90 17.26 -13.31
C GLN A 16 -2.16 18.31 -12.45
N LEU A 17 -1.35 17.94 -11.46
CA LEU A 17 -1.28 16.65 -10.77
C LEU A 17 -2.23 16.70 -9.57
N SER A 18 -3.12 15.72 -9.43
CA SER A 18 -3.96 15.59 -8.23
C SER A 18 -3.55 14.36 -7.43
N ALA A 19 -3.50 14.47 -6.11
CA ALA A 19 -3.05 13.40 -5.23
C ALA A 19 -3.57 13.61 -3.80
N VAL A 20 -3.39 12.61 -2.95
CA VAL A 20 -3.68 12.71 -1.51
C VAL A 20 -2.45 13.22 -0.76
N GLY A 21 -2.64 14.10 0.22
CA GLY A 21 -1.54 14.59 1.06
C GLY A 21 -0.90 13.49 1.91
N ASN A 22 0.42 13.58 2.13
CA ASN A 22 1.19 12.63 2.94
C ASN A 22 1.69 13.26 4.25
N ASP A 23 2.53 14.29 4.14
CA ASP A 23 3.09 15.02 5.26
C ASP A 23 3.31 16.49 4.85
N GLN A 24 2.93 17.42 5.72
CA GLN A 24 3.02 18.87 5.46
C GLN A 24 2.45 19.27 4.08
N VAL A 25 3.32 19.71 3.17
CA VAL A 25 2.99 20.17 1.82
C VAL A 25 3.17 19.10 0.74
N LEU A 26 3.59 17.89 1.14
CA LEU A 26 3.97 16.81 0.23
C LEU A 26 2.79 15.88 -0.02
N PHE A 27 2.64 15.43 -1.26
CA PHE A 27 1.65 14.41 -1.61
C PHE A 27 2.22 12.99 -1.52
N ASN A 28 1.33 12.02 -1.35
CA ASN A 28 1.65 10.60 -1.42
C ASN A 28 1.56 10.14 -2.89
N SER A 29 2.65 9.59 -3.43
CA SER A 29 2.70 9.15 -4.83
C SER A 29 2.00 7.80 -5.07
N GLY A 30 1.47 7.15 -4.04
CA GLY A 30 0.84 5.82 -4.17
C GLY A 30 -0.40 5.83 -5.07
N ILE A 31 -1.13 6.95 -5.11
CA ILE A 31 -2.25 7.18 -6.02
C ILE A 31 -2.20 8.65 -6.46
N ILE A 32 -2.01 8.86 -7.77
CA ILE A 32 -1.98 10.18 -8.40
C ILE A 32 -2.86 10.18 -9.65
N LEU A 33 -3.39 11.35 -9.99
CA LEU A 33 -3.90 11.66 -11.33
C LEU A 33 -2.87 12.48 -12.09
N ILE A 34 -2.49 11.97 -13.26
CA ILE A 34 -1.55 12.61 -14.17
C ILE A 34 -2.01 12.37 -15.60
N GLU A 35 -1.80 13.36 -16.48
CA GLU A 35 -2.15 13.23 -17.90
C GLU A 35 -1.03 12.49 -18.64
N PRO A 36 -1.34 11.40 -19.36
CA PRO A 36 -0.34 10.73 -20.19
C PRO A 36 0.21 11.67 -21.27
N SER A 37 1.50 12.01 -21.17
CA SER A 37 2.14 12.93 -22.12
C SER A 37 3.59 12.56 -22.35
N LYS A 38 3.95 12.35 -23.64
CA LYS A 38 5.36 12.13 -24.05
C LYS A 38 6.26 13.30 -23.64
N CYS A 39 5.74 14.53 -23.67
CA CYS A 39 6.47 15.72 -23.26
C CYS A 39 6.76 15.70 -21.76
N THR A 40 5.76 15.41 -20.92
CA THR A 40 5.92 15.29 -19.46
C THR A 40 6.89 14.16 -19.12
N PHE A 41 6.77 12.99 -19.76
CA PHE A 41 7.68 11.88 -19.54
C PHE A 41 9.14 12.26 -19.83
N ARG A 42 9.43 12.87 -20.99
CA ARG A 42 10.78 13.31 -21.34
C ARG A 42 11.34 14.31 -20.32
N LYS A 43 10.54 15.31 -19.93
CA LYS A 43 10.93 16.28 -18.89
C LYS A 43 11.26 15.61 -17.55
N LEU A 44 10.48 14.60 -17.14
CA LEU A 44 10.76 13.82 -15.92
C LEU A 44 12.07 13.03 -16.07
N MET A 45 12.31 12.40 -17.21
CA MET A 45 13.55 11.67 -17.47
C MET A 45 14.78 12.58 -17.50
N ASP A 46 14.68 13.77 -18.10
CA ASP A 46 15.76 14.76 -18.12
C ASP A 46 16.05 15.28 -16.70
N ARG A 47 15.00 15.56 -15.91
CA ARG A 47 15.16 16.00 -14.52
C ARG A 47 15.74 14.94 -13.59
N LYS A 48 15.55 13.65 -13.88
CA LYS A 48 16.12 12.55 -13.08
C LYS A 48 17.65 12.63 -12.92
N GLN A 49 18.34 13.26 -13.88
CA GLN A 49 19.80 13.43 -13.80
C GLN A 49 20.24 14.50 -12.80
N ASN A 50 19.39 15.50 -12.55
CA ASN A 50 19.78 16.72 -11.83
C ASN A 50 18.95 16.99 -10.56
N VAL A 51 17.80 16.33 -10.41
CA VAL A 51 16.91 16.46 -9.25
C VAL A 51 17.08 15.24 -8.36
N VAL A 52 17.52 15.48 -7.12
CA VAL A 52 17.72 14.44 -6.11
C VAL A 52 16.40 14.20 -5.40
N SER A 53 15.94 12.94 -5.38
CA SER A 53 14.80 12.55 -4.55
C SER A 53 15.16 12.62 -3.07
N TYR A 54 14.47 13.45 -2.29
CA TYR A 54 14.74 13.61 -0.86
C TYR A 54 14.61 12.30 -0.05
N ASN A 55 13.88 11.30 -0.55
CA ASN A 55 13.72 9.99 0.10
C ASN A 55 14.25 8.82 -0.76
N GLY A 56 14.92 9.10 -1.87
CA GLY A 56 15.45 8.11 -2.81
C GLY A 56 14.40 7.36 -3.65
N GLY A 57 13.11 7.61 -3.43
CA GLY A 57 11.99 6.97 -4.14
C GLY A 57 11.31 7.88 -5.16
N ASP A 58 10.26 7.37 -5.80
CA ASP A 58 9.42 8.12 -6.73
C ASP A 58 8.67 9.26 -6.02
N GLN A 59 8.17 9.04 -4.79
CA GLN A 59 7.48 10.09 -4.04
C GLN A 59 8.34 11.34 -3.88
N GLY A 60 9.61 11.15 -3.48
CA GLY A 60 10.52 12.27 -3.30
C GLY A 60 10.80 12.98 -4.61
N PHE A 61 11.17 12.22 -5.64
CA PHE A 61 11.42 12.78 -6.98
C PHE A 61 10.21 13.56 -7.53
N LEU A 62 9.00 13.00 -7.41
CA LEU A 62 7.80 13.62 -7.94
C LEU A 62 7.42 14.89 -7.16
N ASN A 63 7.62 14.93 -5.83
CA ASN A 63 7.37 16.15 -5.04
C ASN A 63 8.41 17.25 -5.35
N GLU A 64 9.65 16.89 -5.71
CA GLU A 64 10.65 17.87 -6.16
C GLU A 64 10.34 18.44 -7.55
N VAL A 65 9.75 17.64 -8.44
CA VAL A 65 9.39 18.09 -9.80
C VAL A 65 8.04 18.82 -9.84
N PHE A 66 7.05 18.34 -9.09
CA PHE A 66 5.70 18.89 -9.04
C PHE A 66 5.47 19.62 -7.70
N THR A 67 5.98 20.83 -7.61
CA THR A 67 5.84 21.68 -6.41
C THR A 67 4.43 22.25 -6.23
N TRP A 68 3.61 22.25 -7.29
CA TRP A 68 2.18 22.57 -7.23
C TRP A 68 1.35 21.36 -7.63
N TRP A 69 0.37 21.02 -6.79
CA TRP A 69 -0.52 19.88 -6.96
C TRP A 69 -1.88 20.17 -6.32
N ASN A 70 -2.88 19.40 -6.70
CA ASN A 70 -4.26 19.58 -6.26
C ASN A 70 -4.64 18.50 -5.25
N ARG A 71 -5.20 18.91 -4.11
CA ARG A 71 -5.46 18.02 -2.99
C ARG A 71 -6.72 17.20 -3.19
N TRP A 72 -6.58 15.89 -3.02
CA TRP A 72 -7.68 14.93 -2.93
C TRP A 72 -8.04 14.54 -1.50
N PRO A 73 -9.28 14.05 -1.27
CA PRO A 73 -9.69 13.45 0.00
C PRO A 73 -8.80 12.27 0.40
N SER A 74 -8.48 12.15 1.69
CA SER A 74 -7.65 11.05 2.22
C SER A 74 -8.24 9.66 2.00
N THR A 75 -9.55 9.55 1.82
CA THR A 75 -10.25 8.28 1.55
C THR A 75 -9.85 7.64 0.22
N LEU A 76 -9.27 8.40 -0.71
CA LEU A 76 -8.77 7.90 -2.00
C LEU A 76 -7.37 7.27 -1.92
N ASN A 77 -6.62 7.48 -0.83
CA ASN A 77 -5.30 6.88 -0.59
C ASN A 77 -5.05 6.77 0.91
N TYR A 78 -5.87 5.96 1.59
CA TYR A 78 -5.79 5.81 3.05
C TYR A 78 -4.58 4.99 3.45
N LEU A 79 -3.62 5.62 4.15
CA LEU A 79 -2.42 4.95 4.61
C LEU A 79 -2.74 3.99 5.76
N LYS A 80 -2.34 2.72 5.62
CA LYS A 80 -2.35 1.74 6.71
C LYS A 80 -1.20 2.04 7.68
N VAL A 81 -1.34 3.13 8.43
CA VAL A 81 -0.44 3.56 9.49
C VAL A 81 -1.25 4.13 10.64
N PHE A 82 -0.91 3.74 11.86
CA PHE A 82 -1.66 4.03 13.07
C PHE A 82 -0.71 4.52 14.16
N GLU A 83 -1.10 5.61 14.83
CA GLU A 83 -0.41 6.08 16.02
C GLU A 83 -0.42 4.99 17.10
N GLU A 84 0.68 4.86 17.86
CA GLU A 84 0.81 3.83 18.89
C GLU A 84 -0.21 3.97 20.01
N THR A 85 -0.63 5.20 20.30
CA THR A 85 -1.58 5.55 21.36
C THR A 85 -3.04 5.22 21.02
N LYS A 86 -3.36 4.88 19.76
CA LYS A 86 -4.72 4.66 19.27
C LYS A 86 -4.96 3.22 18.83
N SER A 87 -4.75 2.27 19.74
CA SER A 87 -4.84 0.83 19.45
C SER A 87 -6.21 0.37 18.94
N SER A 88 -7.30 1.00 19.39
CA SER A 88 -8.67 0.66 18.99
C SER A 88 -9.00 1.07 17.54
N GLU A 89 -8.30 2.05 16.98
CA GLU A 89 -8.49 2.50 15.60
C GLU A 89 -7.93 1.50 14.58
N ARG A 90 -6.96 0.68 14.97
CA ARG A 90 -6.32 -0.33 14.10
C ARG A 90 -7.30 -1.39 13.61
N GLU A 91 -8.32 -1.69 14.40
CA GLU A 91 -9.35 -2.68 14.09
C GLU A 91 -10.63 -2.07 13.52
N LYS A 92 -10.71 -0.74 13.41
CA LYS A 92 -11.87 -0.01 12.88
C LYS A 92 -11.43 0.86 11.72
N LEU A 93 -11.30 0.24 10.55
CA LEU A 93 -11.16 1.00 9.31
C LEU A 93 -12.39 1.89 9.09
N PRO A 94 -12.24 3.15 8.66
CA PRO A 94 -13.36 4.00 8.30
C PRO A 94 -14.28 3.33 7.27
N GLU A 95 -15.60 3.49 7.43
CA GLU A 95 -16.58 2.83 6.55
C GLU A 95 -16.53 3.36 5.11
N SER A 96 -16.12 4.62 4.92
CA SER A 96 -16.15 5.34 3.64
C SER A 96 -14.78 5.38 2.92
N LEU A 97 -13.95 4.34 3.07
CA LEU A 97 -12.68 4.25 2.34
C LEU A 97 -12.89 3.74 0.92
N TYR A 98 -12.27 4.39 -0.06
CA TYR A 98 -12.20 3.89 -1.44
C TYR A 98 -11.00 2.97 -1.64
N THR A 99 -9.87 3.25 -0.99
CA THR A 99 -8.64 2.46 -1.12
C THR A 99 -7.91 2.33 0.22
N ILE A 100 -7.02 1.34 0.30
CA ILE A 100 -6.09 1.16 1.42
C ILE A 100 -4.68 1.01 0.86
N HIS A 101 -3.77 1.86 1.33
CA HIS A 101 -2.35 1.81 0.99
C HIS A 101 -1.59 1.05 2.08
N TYR A 102 -1.20 -0.18 1.76
CA TYR A 102 -0.51 -1.08 2.69
C TYR A 102 0.96 -0.71 2.87
N LEU A 103 1.27 0.00 3.96
CA LEU A 103 2.65 0.21 4.44
C LEU A 103 3.14 -0.99 5.27
N GLY A 104 4.45 -1.04 5.54
CA GLY A 104 5.10 -2.14 6.24
C GLY A 104 5.24 -3.41 5.38
N LEU A 105 5.11 -4.59 6.01
CA LEU A 105 5.03 -5.85 5.27
C LEU A 105 3.72 -5.92 4.48
N LYS A 106 3.84 -6.35 3.23
CA LYS A 106 2.71 -6.53 2.33
C LYS A 106 1.88 -7.76 2.72
N PRO A 107 0.55 -7.75 2.59
CA PRO A 107 -0.32 -8.84 3.06
C PRO A 107 0.04 -10.23 2.51
N TRP A 108 0.41 -10.32 1.23
CA TRP A 108 0.81 -11.59 0.59
C TRP A 108 2.11 -12.18 1.16
N MET A 109 2.90 -11.38 1.88
CA MET A 109 4.14 -11.79 2.53
C MET A 109 3.94 -12.32 3.96
N CYS A 110 2.69 -12.27 4.46
CA CYS A 110 2.26 -12.81 5.73
C CYS A 110 1.42 -14.06 5.50
N TYR A 111 1.21 -14.86 6.57
CA TYR A 111 0.11 -15.82 6.55
C TYR A 111 -1.23 -15.10 6.49
N ARG A 112 -2.22 -15.80 5.96
CA ARG A 112 -3.59 -15.31 5.83
C ARG A 112 -4.26 -14.99 7.17
N ASP A 113 -3.88 -15.71 8.21
CA ASP A 113 -4.60 -15.73 9.47
C ASP A 113 -4.55 -14.41 10.25
N TYR A 114 -3.50 -13.59 10.06
CA TYR A 114 -3.35 -12.27 10.69
C TYR A 114 -2.25 -11.43 10.02
N ASP A 115 -2.22 -10.13 10.30
CA ASP A 115 -1.17 -9.23 9.81
C ASP A 115 0.16 -9.49 10.52
N CYS A 116 1.13 -10.09 9.83
CA CYS A 116 2.45 -10.40 10.41
C CYS A 116 3.31 -9.17 10.74
N ASN A 117 2.85 -7.94 10.47
CA ASN A 117 3.45 -6.74 11.09
C ASN A 117 3.33 -6.77 12.62
N TRP A 118 2.36 -7.48 13.20
CA TRP A 118 2.24 -7.71 14.65
C TRP A 118 3.42 -8.49 15.25
N ASP A 119 4.14 -9.30 14.47
CA ASP A 119 5.29 -10.06 14.98
C ASP A 119 6.55 -9.19 15.23
N MET A 120 6.50 -7.90 14.91
CA MET A 120 7.62 -6.98 15.02
C MET A 120 7.16 -5.67 15.66
N GLY A 121 7.55 -5.41 16.92
CA GLY A 121 7.15 -4.20 17.66
C GLY A 121 7.32 -2.90 16.86
N LYS A 122 8.48 -2.72 16.20
CA LYS A 122 8.76 -1.54 15.34
C LYS A 122 7.83 -1.38 14.12
N ARG A 123 7.03 -2.39 13.80
CA ARG A 123 6.06 -2.40 12.69
C ARG A 123 4.62 -2.41 13.15
N HIS A 124 4.37 -2.38 14.46
CA HIS A 124 3.01 -2.31 15.02
C HIS A 124 2.24 -1.10 14.51
N ILE A 125 2.92 0.02 14.23
CA ILE A 125 2.32 1.19 13.58
C ILE A 125 1.70 0.88 12.22
N PHE A 126 2.08 -0.21 11.54
CA PHE A 126 1.50 -0.63 10.26
C PHE A 126 0.55 -1.82 10.40
N ALA A 127 0.34 -2.36 11.60
CA ALA A 127 -0.38 -3.61 11.79
C ALA A 127 -1.89 -3.37 11.91
N SER A 128 -2.68 -4.13 11.15
CA SER A 128 -4.15 -4.13 11.22
C SER A 128 -4.73 -5.41 10.62
N ASP A 129 -5.38 -6.24 11.43
CA ASP A 129 -6.00 -7.47 10.95
C ASP A 129 -7.25 -7.18 10.11
N SER A 130 -7.92 -6.07 10.40
CA SER A 130 -9.05 -5.57 9.62
C SER A 130 -8.63 -5.18 8.19
N ALA A 131 -7.52 -4.45 8.02
CA ALA A 131 -6.96 -4.19 6.69
C ALA A 131 -6.45 -5.47 6.02
N HIS A 132 -5.75 -6.34 6.76
CA HIS A 132 -5.26 -7.61 6.23
C HIS A 132 -6.39 -8.47 5.65
N ARG A 133 -7.52 -8.59 6.36
CA ARG A 133 -8.72 -9.28 5.87
C ARG A 133 -9.27 -8.67 4.58
N LYS A 134 -9.29 -7.34 4.44
CA LYS A 134 -9.73 -6.68 3.19
C LYS A 134 -8.86 -7.08 2.01
N TRP A 135 -7.54 -7.19 2.18
CA TRP A 135 -6.66 -7.68 1.11
C TRP A 135 -6.99 -9.12 0.72
N TRP A 136 -7.21 -10.00 1.70
CA TRP A 136 -7.56 -11.40 1.44
C TRP A 136 -8.91 -11.58 0.75
N GLN A 137 -9.89 -10.70 1.00
CA GLN A 137 -11.15 -10.67 0.24
C GLN A 137 -10.90 -10.39 -1.25
N VAL A 138 -9.99 -9.46 -1.58
CA VAL A 138 -9.60 -9.19 -2.98
C VAL A 138 -8.87 -10.39 -3.59
N PHE A 139 -7.95 -11.00 -2.84
CA PHE A 139 -7.27 -12.21 -3.29
C PHE A 139 -8.23 -13.37 -3.57
N ASP A 140 -9.26 -13.55 -2.75
CA ASP A 140 -10.25 -14.61 -2.94
C ASP A 140 -11.20 -14.35 -4.11
N ALA A 141 -11.45 -13.09 -4.43
CA ALA A 141 -12.21 -12.70 -5.62
C ALA A 141 -11.38 -12.83 -6.90
N MET A 142 -10.05 -12.90 -6.79
CA MET A 142 -9.15 -13.02 -7.93
C MET A 142 -9.34 -14.36 -8.68
N PRO A 143 -9.27 -14.37 -10.03
CA PRO A 143 -9.26 -15.59 -10.82
C PRO A 143 -8.26 -16.62 -10.30
N LYS A 144 -8.67 -17.90 -10.23
CA LYS A 144 -7.83 -18.99 -9.71
C LYS A 144 -6.50 -19.14 -10.44
N THR A 145 -6.45 -18.76 -11.72
CA THR A 145 -5.23 -18.76 -12.55
C THR A 145 -4.16 -17.79 -12.07
N LEU A 146 -4.53 -16.71 -11.37
CA LEU A 146 -3.60 -15.71 -10.86
C LEU A 146 -3.11 -16.00 -9.43
N ARG A 147 -3.85 -16.80 -8.67
CA ARG A 147 -3.51 -17.11 -7.26
C ARG A 147 -2.13 -17.77 -7.07
N PRO A 148 -1.66 -18.68 -7.95
CA PRO A 148 -0.35 -19.31 -7.78
C PRO A 148 0.82 -18.33 -7.71
N TYR A 149 0.73 -17.16 -8.37
CA TYR A 149 1.78 -16.14 -8.36
C TYR A 149 1.98 -15.48 -6.98
N TYR A 150 1.05 -15.66 -6.05
CA TYR A 150 1.12 -15.14 -4.69
C TYR A 150 1.37 -16.25 -3.65
N SER A 151 1.84 -17.41 -4.08
CA SER A 151 2.28 -18.48 -3.19
C SER A 151 3.46 -18.02 -2.34
N LEU A 152 3.55 -18.51 -1.09
CA LEU A 152 4.74 -18.29 -0.28
C LEU A 152 5.89 -19.12 -0.84
N THR A 153 7.10 -18.55 -0.88
CA THR A 153 8.32 -19.34 -1.09
C THR A 153 8.79 -19.93 0.25
N LYS A 154 9.56 -21.03 0.23
CA LYS A 154 10.18 -21.59 1.44
C LYS A 154 10.96 -20.54 2.26
N LYS A 155 11.65 -19.61 1.59
CA LYS A 155 12.38 -18.51 2.24
C LYS A 155 11.44 -17.52 2.93
N MET A 156 10.29 -17.22 2.32
CA MET A 156 9.28 -16.35 2.92
C MET A 156 8.63 -17.02 4.13
N ASP A 157 8.27 -18.28 4.01
CA ASP A 157 7.70 -19.09 5.08
C ASP A 157 8.64 -19.17 6.30
N ALA A 158 9.89 -19.56 6.08
CA ALA A 158 10.93 -19.58 7.11
C ALA A 158 11.11 -18.21 7.79
N ARG A 159 10.99 -17.11 7.03
CA ARG A 159 11.06 -15.75 7.58
C ARG A 159 9.85 -15.45 8.48
N ILE A 160 8.64 -15.84 8.09
CA ILE A 160 7.44 -15.64 8.92
C ILE A 160 7.60 -16.42 10.23
N ASN A 161 7.95 -17.70 10.16
CA ASN A 161 8.16 -18.54 11.34
C ASN A 161 9.24 -17.99 12.28
N LYS A 162 10.37 -17.51 11.72
CA LYS A 162 11.42 -16.84 12.49
C LYS A 162 10.91 -15.62 13.27
N TRP A 163 10.08 -14.77 12.66
CA TRP A 163 9.55 -13.59 13.33
C TRP A 163 8.49 -13.94 14.36
N ARG A 164 7.64 -14.93 14.10
CA ARG A 164 6.70 -15.48 15.08
C ARG A 164 7.42 -16.00 16.34
N GLU A 165 8.50 -16.75 16.18
CA GLU A 165 9.27 -17.26 17.33
C GLU A 165 9.96 -16.12 18.10
N ARG A 166 10.45 -15.10 17.39
CA ARG A 166 10.98 -13.89 18.05
C ARG A 166 9.92 -13.13 18.84
N ALA A 167 8.73 -12.96 18.28
CA ALA A 167 7.60 -12.33 18.96
C ALA A 167 7.17 -13.11 20.21
N LYS A 168 7.16 -14.44 20.12
CA LYS A 168 6.95 -15.35 21.25
C LYS A 168 8.00 -15.19 22.34
N ASN A 169 9.28 -15.24 21.98
CA ASN A 169 10.38 -15.11 22.93
C ASN A 169 10.42 -13.72 23.59
N ALA A 170 10.04 -12.68 22.85
CA ALA A 170 9.86 -11.32 23.38
C ALA A 170 8.55 -11.14 24.16
N SER A 171 7.69 -12.17 24.23
CA SER A 171 6.37 -12.13 24.88
C SER A 171 5.54 -10.91 24.48
N LEU A 172 5.49 -10.60 23.17
CA LEU A 172 4.76 -9.43 22.70
C LEU A 172 3.30 -9.45 23.19
N PRO A 173 2.80 -8.31 23.72
CA PRO A 173 1.54 -8.25 24.48
C PRO A 173 0.30 -8.47 23.62
N ASP A 174 0.37 -8.18 22.32
CA ASP A 174 -0.70 -8.43 21.33
C ASP A 174 -0.98 -9.94 21.13
N ARG A 175 0.04 -10.78 21.40
CA ARG A 175 -0.04 -12.25 21.33
C ARG A 175 -0.46 -12.81 19.97
N HIS A 176 -0.33 -12.06 18.87
CA HIS A 176 -0.66 -12.54 17.52
C HIS A 176 0.16 -13.76 17.10
N TRP A 177 1.39 -13.89 17.62
CA TRP A 177 2.22 -15.08 17.43
C TRP A 177 1.57 -16.39 17.93
N LYS A 178 0.56 -16.33 18.81
CA LYS A 178 -0.22 -17.49 19.28
C LYS A 178 -1.33 -17.91 18.30
N ILE A 179 -1.68 -17.08 17.33
CA ILE A 179 -2.74 -17.39 16.37
C ILE A 179 -2.37 -18.65 15.59
N LYS A 180 -3.29 -19.62 15.57
CA LYS A 180 -3.12 -20.88 14.84
C LYS A 180 -3.17 -20.59 13.34
N VAL A 181 -2.07 -20.87 12.65
CA VAL A 181 -1.94 -20.71 11.20
C VAL A 181 -2.75 -21.80 10.49
N LYS A 182 -3.61 -21.38 9.55
CA LYS A 182 -4.41 -22.25 8.67
C LYS A 182 -4.15 -21.95 7.19
N ASP A 183 -3.30 -20.98 6.88
CA ASP A 183 -2.92 -20.64 5.52
C ASP A 183 -2.34 -21.85 4.78
N LEU A 184 -3.00 -22.25 3.69
CA LEU A 184 -2.62 -23.40 2.87
C LEU A 184 -1.30 -23.19 2.10
N ARG A 185 -0.77 -21.96 2.07
CA ARG A 185 0.52 -21.65 1.43
C ARG A 185 1.72 -21.97 2.31
N GLN A 186 1.51 -22.39 3.57
CA GLN A 186 2.60 -22.74 4.49
C GLN A 186 3.43 -23.91 3.95
N HIS A 187 4.73 -23.89 4.23
CA HIS A 187 5.63 -25.01 3.92
C HIS A 187 5.88 -25.82 5.20
N HIS A 188 5.76 -27.14 5.11
CA HIS A 188 6.07 -28.08 6.20
C HIS A 188 7.50 -28.60 6.10
#